data_AF-A0A8W8I9C7-F1
#
_entry.id   AF-A0A8W8I9C7-F1
#
_cell.length_a   1.000
_cell.length_b   1.000
_cell.length_c   1.000
_cell.angle_alpha   90.00
_cell.angle_beta   90.00
_cell.angle_gamma   90.00
#
_symmetry.space_group_name_H-M   'P 1'
#
loop_
_entity.id
_entity.type
_entity.pdbx_description
1 polymer ?
#
loop_
_entity_poly.entity_id
_entity_poly.type
_entity_poly.pdbx_seq_one_letter_code
_entity_poly.pdbx_strand_id
1 'polypeptide(L)'
;EKGAVLTFNPEMHQTFQVDPMLPMNKQVELYEMLMELLKAEEKCRNEVRDSQNEVRNILDDRTKEEAASELDISVYDTERNEKAKKHRRELERQQLEEKMRKQEMDIDYLAPFLAKIGNPEKLSKQQAFSLKEECLADLKQRLIDKANLIQARFEKESQELEKKQAWYQQNQVSMGKEDEEEYLTYCKEAIFRIHILDLRLTRHKEQAPHKYMQLEQKLRNDERLSEFF
;
A
#
# COMPACT_ATOMS: atom_id res chain seq x y z
N GLU A 1 -3.18 44.12 34.39
CA GLU A 1 -2.93 45.28 35.27
C GLU A 1 -1.70 44.98 36.10
N LYS A 2 -0.73 45.91 36.18
CA LYS A 2 0.47 45.71 37.00
C LYS A 2 0.02 45.67 38.46
N GLY A 3 0.32 44.56 39.15
CA GLY A 3 -0.18 44.26 40.49
C GLY A 3 0.05 45.43 41.46
N ALA A 4 -1.01 45.82 42.16
CA ALA A 4 -0.92 46.79 43.22
C ALA A 4 0.10 46.29 44.25
N VAL A 5 1.09 47.13 44.57
CA VAL A 5 2.06 46.83 45.62
C VAL A 5 1.31 46.78 46.94
N LEU A 6 1.21 45.60 47.54
CA LEU A 6 0.54 45.40 48.83
C LEU A 6 1.36 46.10 49.92
N THR A 7 0.88 47.22 50.44
CA THR A 7 1.46 47.91 51.58
C THR A 7 0.92 47.30 52.88
N PHE A 8 1.77 46.63 53.66
CA PHE A 8 1.37 45.98 54.92
C PHE A 8 1.33 47.00 56.06
N ASN A 9 0.12 47.29 56.55
CA ASN A 9 -0.10 48.23 57.65
C ASN A 9 -0.48 47.50 58.96
N PRO A 10 -0.13 48.04 60.13
CA PRO A 10 -0.51 47.47 61.43
C PRO A 10 -2.02 47.33 61.66
N GLU A 11 -2.85 48.10 60.95
CA GLU A 11 -4.32 48.03 61.03
C GLU A 11 -4.91 46.87 60.20
N MET A 12 -4.10 46.19 59.37
CA MET A 12 -4.57 45.13 58.47
C MET A 12 -4.56 43.75 59.11
N HIS A 13 -4.05 43.62 60.34
CA HIS A 13 -3.97 42.36 61.04
C HIS A 13 -4.23 42.54 62.53
N GLN A 14 -4.81 41.53 63.15
CA GLN A 14 -4.98 41.45 64.60
C GLN A 14 -4.29 40.17 65.07
N THR A 15 -3.33 40.30 65.99
CA THR A 15 -2.70 39.13 66.61
C THR A 15 -3.42 38.78 67.90
N PHE A 16 -3.62 37.49 68.12
CA PHE A 16 -4.12 36.94 69.38
C PHE A 16 -3.10 35.95 69.91
N GLN A 17 -2.60 36.18 71.12
CA GLN A 17 -1.58 35.35 71.74
C GLN A 17 -2.11 34.81 73.07
N VAL A 18 -2.12 33.48 73.19
CA VAL A 18 -2.71 32.77 74.33
C VAL A 18 -1.80 32.82 75.56
N ASP A 19 -0.47 32.77 75.36
CA ASP A 19 0.53 32.82 76.44
C ASP A 19 1.09 34.24 76.61
N PRO A 20 0.82 34.93 77.74
CA PRO A 20 1.31 36.28 77.99
C PRO A 20 2.83 36.41 78.19
N MET A 21 3.54 35.29 78.40
CA MET A 21 4.99 35.29 78.66
C MET A 21 5.84 35.17 77.39
N LEU A 22 5.23 34.81 76.26
CA LEU A 22 5.92 34.75 74.98
C LEU A 22 6.08 36.16 74.37
N PRO A 23 7.18 36.43 73.64
CA PRO A 23 7.34 37.69 72.92
C PRO A 23 6.29 37.80 71.80
N MET A 24 5.77 39.01 71.59
CA MET A 24 4.84 39.26 70.49
C MET A 24 5.53 39.00 69.14
N ASN A 25 4.81 38.35 68.21
CA ASN A 25 5.32 38.07 66.86
C ASN A 25 5.82 39.36 66.20
N LYS A 26 6.98 39.25 65.53
CA LYS A 26 7.56 40.39 64.83
C LYS A 26 6.73 40.72 63.59
N GLN A 27 6.68 41.99 63.22
CA GLN A 27 5.98 42.43 62.00
C GLN A 27 6.47 41.70 60.73
N VAL A 28 7.75 41.32 60.69
CA VAL A 28 8.34 40.53 59.58
C VAL A 28 7.73 39.14 59.51
N GLU A 29 7.57 38.45 60.65
CA GLU A 29 6.99 37.10 60.72
C GLU A 29 5.51 37.12 60.30
N LEU A 30 4.77 38.16 60.68
CA LEU A 30 3.37 38.34 60.28
C LEU A 30 3.23 38.64 58.78
N TYR A 31 4.16 39.41 58.22
CA TYR A 31 4.20 39.67 56.78
C TYR A 31 4.56 38.41 55.98
N GLU A 32 5.54 37.63 56.44
CA GLU A 32 5.89 36.34 55.83
C GLU A 32 4.70 35.37 55.84
N MET A 33 3.99 35.27 56.97
CA MET A 33 2.78 34.45 57.08
C MET A 33 1.68 34.92 56.11
N LEU A 34 1.47 36.24 55.97
CA LEU A 34 0.53 36.78 54.98
C LEU A 34 0.91 36.39 53.54
N MET A 35 2.20 36.50 53.20
CA MET A 35 2.70 36.10 51.88
C MET A 35 2.53 34.62 51.60
N GLU A 36 2.70 33.76 52.61
CA GLU A 36 2.43 32.32 52.49
C GLU A 36 0.95 32.04 52.29
N LEU A 37 0.07 32.70 53.04
CA LEU A 37 -1.38 32.56 52.90
C LEU A 37 -1.86 33.01 51.52
N LEU A 38 -1.36 34.12 50.99
CA LEU A 38 -1.69 34.59 49.64
C LEU A 38 -1.24 33.59 48.56
N LYS A 39 -0.05 33.01 48.70
CA LYS A 39 0.43 31.95 47.81
C LYS A 39 -0.44 30.69 47.90
N ALA A 40 -0.81 30.30 49.11
CA ALA A 40 -1.68 29.14 49.34
C ALA A 40 -3.07 29.37 48.75
N GLU A 41 -3.64 30.57 48.92
CA GLU A 41 -4.92 30.96 48.32
C GLU A 41 -4.85 30.89 46.78
N GLU A 42 -3.83 31.49 46.17
CA GLU A 42 -3.63 31.46 44.72
C GLU A 42 -3.52 30.02 44.21
N LYS A 43 -2.74 29.19 44.90
CA LYS A 43 -2.58 27.77 44.57
C LYS A 43 -3.91 27.03 44.64
N CYS A 44 -4.64 27.12 45.76
CA CYS A 44 -5.95 26.48 45.93
C CYS A 44 -6.95 26.93 44.85
N ARG A 45 -6.95 28.23 44.52
CA ARG A 45 -7.81 28.78 43.47
C ARG A 45 -7.51 28.19 42.10
N ASN A 46 -6.23 28.05 41.77
CA ASN A 46 -5.80 27.45 40.51
C ASN A 46 -6.16 25.96 40.46
N GLU A 47 -5.91 25.20 41.54
CA GLU A 47 -6.26 23.78 41.62
C GLU A 47 -7.77 23.53 41.45
N VAL A 48 -8.62 24.35 42.09
CA VAL A 48 -10.08 24.26 41.90
C VAL A 48 -10.47 24.55 40.45
N ARG A 49 -9.83 25.54 39.81
CA ARG A 49 -10.09 25.88 38.41
C ARG A 49 -9.67 24.75 37.46
N ASP A 50 -8.53 24.12 37.71
CA ASP A 50 -8.04 23.00 36.91
C ASP A 50 -8.96 21.79 37.05
N SER A 51 -9.42 21.47 38.27
CA SER A 51 -10.40 20.42 38.51
C SER A 51 -11.74 20.70 37.81
N GLN A 52 -12.21 21.95 37.81
CA GLN A 52 -13.43 22.33 37.07
C GLN A 52 -13.27 22.13 35.56
N ASN A 53 -12.10 22.44 35.00
CA ASN A 53 -11.82 22.22 33.59
C ASN A 53 -11.74 20.73 33.24
N GLU A 54 -11.13 19.92 34.09
CA GLU A 54 -11.07 18.46 33.92
C GLU A 54 -12.46 17.85 33.89
N VAL A 55 -13.31 18.18 34.87
CA VAL A 55 -14.70 17.69 34.92
C VAL A 55 -15.47 18.10 33.66
N ARG A 56 -15.27 19.33 33.18
CA ARG A 56 -15.89 19.79 31.94
C ARG A 56 -15.45 18.97 30.74
N ASN A 57 -14.16 18.69 30.60
CA ASN A 57 -13.64 17.86 29.51
C ASN A 57 -14.22 16.45 29.54
N ILE A 58 -14.30 15.84 30.74
CA ILE A 58 -14.90 14.50 30.91
C ILE A 58 -16.36 14.50 30.44
N LEU A 59 -17.14 15.51 30.82
CA LEU A 59 -18.54 15.62 30.41
C LEU A 59 -18.68 15.84 28.90
N ASP A 60 -17.83 16.67 28.32
CA ASP A 60 -17.81 16.92 26.88
C ASP A 60 -17.46 15.64 26.10
N ASP A 61 -16.50 14.86 26.57
CA ASP A 61 -16.12 13.59 25.94
C ASP A 61 -17.23 12.54 26.07
N ARG A 62 -17.86 12.41 27.25
CA ARG A 62 -19.04 11.52 27.42
C ARG A 62 -20.19 11.92 26.50
N THR A 63 -20.44 13.22 26.34
CA THR A 63 -21.50 13.70 25.44
C THR A 63 -21.20 13.33 23.99
N LYS A 64 -19.93 13.41 23.56
CA LYS A 64 -19.51 12.97 22.22
C LYS A 64 -19.66 11.45 22.05
N GLU A 65 -19.23 10.67 23.04
CA GLU A 65 -19.35 9.20 23.04
C GLU A 65 -20.82 8.75 22.99
N GLU A 66 -21.71 9.39 23.75
CA GLU A 66 -23.15 9.10 23.74
C GLU A 66 -23.83 9.51 22.42
N ALA A 67 -23.40 10.61 21.80
CA ALA A 67 -23.92 11.07 20.51
C ALA A 67 -23.45 10.18 19.34
N ALA A 68 -22.25 9.60 19.43
CA ALA A 68 -21.65 8.74 18.42
C ALA A 68 -21.00 7.52 19.09
N SER A 69 -21.82 6.54 19.46
CA SER A 69 -21.32 5.26 19.98
C SER A 69 -20.74 4.42 18.84
N GLU A 70 -19.50 4.73 18.48
CA GLU A 70 -18.70 3.91 17.59
C GLU A 70 -18.05 2.79 18.41
N LEU A 71 -18.55 1.57 18.26
CA LEU A 71 -17.90 0.38 18.82
C LEU A 71 -16.63 0.10 18.02
N ASP A 72 -15.48 0.03 18.69
CA ASP A 72 -14.25 -0.48 18.11
C ASP A 72 -14.43 -1.97 17.76
N ILE A 73 -14.76 -2.23 16.49
CA ILE A 73 -14.90 -3.59 15.97
C ILE A 73 -13.50 -4.19 15.87
N SER A 74 -13.28 -5.25 16.63
CA SER A 74 -12.02 -6.00 16.60
C SER A 74 -11.65 -6.40 15.17
N VAL A 75 -10.36 -6.27 14.84
CA VAL A 75 -9.81 -6.67 13.53
C VAL A 75 -10.11 -8.14 13.20
N TYR A 76 -10.32 -8.97 14.23
CA TYR A 76 -10.61 -10.40 14.12
C TYR A 76 -12.11 -10.73 13.98
N ASP A 77 -13.01 -9.75 14.14
CA ASP A 77 -14.45 -9.94 13.92
C ASP A 77 -14.77 -9.88 12.42
N THR A 78 -14.72 -11.03 11.78
CA THR A 78 -14.93 -11.16 10.33
C THR A 78 -16.37 -10.91 9.87
N GLU A 79 -17.35 -10.84 10.77
CA GLU A 79 -18.75 -10.56 10.41
C GLU A 79 -19.05 -9.06 10.39
N ARG A 80 -18.47 -8.29 11.33
CA ARG A 80 -18.67 -6.84 11.44
C ARG A 80 -17.64 -6.00 10.69
N ASN A 81 -16.48 -6.57 10.36
CA ASN A 81 -15.43 -5.86 9.62
C ASN A 81 -15.71 -5.85 8.10
N GLU A 82 -16.33 -4.77 7.62
CA GLU A 82 -16.66 -4.54 6.21
C GLU A 82 -15.43 -4.61 5.27
N LYS A 83 -14.22 -4.25 5.74
CA LYS A 83 -13.00 -4.37 4.92
C LYS A 83 -12.63 -5.84 4.70
N ALA A 84 -12.72 -6.67 5.74
CA ALA A 84 -12.46 -8.12 5.63
C ALA A 84 -13.49 -8.80 4.72
N LYS A 85 -14.76 -8.38 4.81
CA LYS A 85 -15.85 -8.88 3.96
C LYS A 85 -15.66 -8.52 2.49
N LYS A 86 -15.26 -7.27 2.20
CA LYS A 86 -14.91 -6.83 0.84
C LYS A 86 -13.74 -7.64 0.28
N HIS A 87 -12.67 -7.81 1.06
CA HIS A 87 -11.50 -8.59 0.63
C HIS A 87 -11.86 -10.05 0.30
N ARG A 88 -12.72 -10.70 1.11
CA ARG A 88 -13.16 -12.07 0.83
C ARG A 88 -13.98 -12.17 -0.46
N ARG A 89 -14.93 -11.25 -0.67
CA ARG A 89 -15.73 -11.18 -1.91
C ARG A 89 -14.87 -10.91 -3.15
N GLU A 90 -13.87 -10.05 -3.03
CA GLU A 90 -12.90 -9.76 -4.09
C GLU A 90 -12.13 -11.03 -4.50
N LEU A 91 -11.65 -11.79 -3.50
CA LEU A 91 -10.93 -13.04 -3.73
C LEU A 91 -11.81 -14.11 -4.40
N GLU A 92 -13.05 -14.27 -3.93
CA GLU A 92 -14.03 -15.18 -4.54
C GLU A 92 -14.36 -14.78 -5.99
N ARG A 93 -14.51 -13.48 -6.26
CA ARG A 93 -14.72 -12.96 -7.61
C ARG A 93 -13.54 -13.27 -8.52
N GLN A 94 -12.31 -13.02 -8.07
CA GLN A 94 -11.11 -13.31 -8.85
C GLN A 94 -10.96 -14.80 -9.17
N GLN A 95 -11.28 -15.68 -8.21
CA GLN A 95 -11.27 -17.13 -8.43
C GLN A 95 -12.32 -17.56 -9.47
N LEU A 96 -13.51 -16.98 -9.41
CA LEU A 96 -14.58 -17.26 -10.37
C LEU A 96 -14.21 -16.75 -11.78
N GLU A 97 -13.67 -15.54 -11.90
CA GLU A 97 -13.18 -14.98 -13.16
C GLU A 97 -12.02 -15.80 -13.74
N GLU A 98 -11.11 -16.32 -12.91
CA GLU A 98 -10.04 -17.21 -13.36
C GLU A 98 -10.60 -18.56 -13.85
N LYS A 99 -11.62 -19.09 -13.17
CA LYS A 99 -12.31 -20.32 -13.57
C LYS A 99 -13.07 -20.14 -14.89
N MET A 100 -13.78 -19.02 -15.06
CA MET A 100 -14.46 -18.67 -16.30
C MET A 100 -13.46 -18.46 -17.44
N ARG A 101 -12.34 -17.75 -17.20
CA ARG A 101 -11.26 -17.63 -18.18
C ARG A 101 -10.67 -18.99 -18.57
N LYS A 102 -10.51 -19.91 -17.62
CA LYS A 102 -10.06 -21.28 -17.92
C LYS A 102 -11.06 -22.03 -18.82
N GLN A 103 -12.37 -21.85 -18.60
CA GLN A 103 -13.41 -22.45 -19.44
C GLN A 103 -13.51 -21.81 -20.83
N GLU A 104 -13.38 -20.47 -20.92
CA GLU A 104 -13.27 -19.77 -22.21
C GLU A 104 -11.97 -20.11 -22.97
N MET A 105 -10.95 -20.60 -22.27
CA MET A 105 -9.68 -21.06 -22.86
C MET A 105 -9.72 -22.50 -23.38
N ASP A 106 -10.77 -23.28 -23.13
CA ASP A 106 -10.99 -24.58 -23.79
C ASP A 106 -11.52 -24.39 -25.22
N ILE A 107 -10.98 -23.38 -25.92
CA ILE A 107 -11.05 -23.27 -27.38
C ILE A 107 -10.30 -24.50 -27.92
N ASP A 108 -11.00 -25.33 -28.69
CA ASP A 108 -10.46 -26.52 -29.32
C ASP A 108 -9.16 -26.16 -30.07
N TYR A 109 -8.03 -26.56 -29.49
CA TYR A 109 -6.70 -26.24 -30.01
C TYR A 109 -6.41 -26.97 -31.33
N LEU A 110 -7.17 -28.02 -31.64
CA LEU A 110 -7.03 -28.82 -32.84
C LEU A 110 -7.93 -28.34 -33.97
N ALA A 111 -9.05 -27.67 -33.65
CA ALA A 111 -10.04 -27.21 -34.62
C ALA A 111 -9.44 -26.39 -35.80
N PRO A 112 -8.50 -25.45 -35.60
CA PRO A 112 -7.90 -24.71 -36.72
C PRO A 112 -7.08 -25.60 -37.67
N PHE A 113 -6.51 -26.68 -37.17
CA PHE A 113 -5.69 -27.61 -37.96
C PHE A 113 -6.58 -28.65 -38.65
N LEU A 114 -7.61 -29.16 -37.97
CA LEU A 114 -8.61 -30.05 -38.56
C LEU A 114 -9.38 -29.37 -39.70
N ALA A 115 -9.71 -28.08 -39.54
CA ALA A 115 -10.38 -27.30 -40.57
C ALA A 115 -9.55 -27.21 -41.87
N LYS A 116 -8.22 -27.14 -41.78
CA LYS A 116 -7.33 -27.11 -42.96
C LYS A 116 -7.34 -28.42 -43.74
N ILE A 117 -7.56 -29.55 -43.06
CA ILE A 117 -7.60 -30.89 -43.66
C ILE A 117 -9.04 -31.25 -44.11
N GLY A 118 -10.02 -30.37 -43.86
CA GLY A 118 -11.41 -30.57 -44.28
C GLY A 118 -12.26 -31.37 -43.29
N ASN A 119 -11.89 -31.41 -42.00
CA ASN A 119 -12.62 -32.09 -40.93
C ASN A 119 -13.01 -33.55 -41.24
N PRO A 120 -12.03 -34.44 -41.52
CA PRO A 120 -12.34 -35.85 -41.76
C PRO A 120 -12.90 -36.54 -40.51
N GLU A 121 -13.93 -37.40 -40.67
CA GLU A 121 -14.50 -38.19 -39.56
C GLU A 121 -13.50 -39.22 -38.98
N LYS A 122 -12.52 -39.66 -39.78
CA LYS A 122 -11.44 -40.55 -39.36
C LYS A 122 -10.11 -40.03 -39.88
N LEU A 123 -9.14 -39.84 -38.98
CA LEU A 123 -7.78 -39.45 -39.34
C LEU A 123 -7.00 -40.67 -39.82
N SER A 124 -6.19 -40.51 -40.88
CA SER A 124 -5.16 -41.49 -41.19
C SER A 124 -3.95 -41.31 -40.26
N LYS A 125 -3.14 -42.36 -40.07
CA LYS A 125 -1.90 -42.25 -39.29
C LYS A 125 -1.01 -41.12 -39.81
N GLN A 126 -0.86 -40.98 -41.13
CA GLN A 126 -0.06 -39.90 -41.71
C GLN A 126 -0.63 -38.51 -41.42
N GLN A 127 -1.96 -38.34 -41.48
CA GLN A 127 -2.63 -37.09 -41.14
C GLN A 127 -2.48 -36.74 -39.66
N ALA A 128 -2.60 -37.71 -38.76
CA ALA A 128 -2.42 -37.52 -37.32
C ALA A 128 -0.98 -37.05 -36.99
N PHE A 129 0.03 -37.66 -37.61
CA PHE A 129 1.43 -37.24 -37.46
C PHE A 129 1.67 -35.84 -38.02
N SER A 130 1.21 -35.53 -39.23
CA SER A 130 1.33 -34.19 -39.83
C SER A 130 0.66 -33.13 -38.96
N LEU A 131 -0.56 -33.41 -38.48
CA LEU A 131 -1.31 -32.48 -37.65
C LEU A 131 -0.60 -32.21 -36.32
N LYS A 132 -0.04 -33.23 -35.68
CA LYS A 132 0.77 -33.07 -34.47
C LYS A 132 2.00 -32.19 -34.72
N GLU A 133 2.74 -32.45 -35.79
CA GLU A 133 3.92 -31.67 -36.16
C GLU A 133 3.58 -30.21 -36.46
N GLU A 134 2.50 -29.96 -37.19
CA GLU A 134 2.01 -28.61 -37.49
C GLU A 134 1.58 -27.85 -36.24
N CYS A 135 0.87 -28.50 -35.31
CA CYS A 135 0.46 -27.90 -34.04
C CYS A 135 1.67 -27.49 -33.19
N LEU A 136 2.67 -28.38 -33.08
CA LEU A 136 3.89 -28.12 -32.33
C LEU A 136 4.76 -27.05 -32.99
N ALA A 137 4.84 -27.04 -34.32
CA ALA A 137 5.57 -26.03 -35.09
C ALA A 137 4.93 -24.64 -34.95
N ASP A 138 3.60 -24.54 -35.02
CA ASP A 138 2.88 -23.27 -34.80
C ASP A 138 3.09 -22.74 -33.37
N LEU A 139 2.99 -23.60 -32.34
CA LEU A 139 3.29 -23.18 -30.97
C LEU A 139 4.74 -22.70 -30.84
N LYS A 140 5.70 -23.43 -31.41
CA LYS A 140 7.11 -23.04 -31.40
C LYS A 140 7.31 -21.68 -32.04
N GLN A 141 6.70 -21.43 -33.20
CA GLN A 141 6.80 -20.15 -33.89
C GLN A 141 6.20 -19.02 -33.04
N ARG A 142 5.02 -19.22 -32.44
CA ARG A 142 4.41 -18.22 -31.55
C ARG A 142 5.27 -17.90 -30.32
N LEU A 143 5.94 -18.90 -29.75
CA LEU A 143 6.88 -18.70 -28.64
C LEU A 143 8.09 -17.88 -29.10
N ILE A 144 8.63 -18.15 -30.28
CA ILE A 144 9.75 -17.39 -30.86
C ILE A 144 9.31 -15.95 -31.13
N ASP A 145 8.19 -15.74 -31.81
CA ASP A 145 7.68 -14.41 -32.16
C ASP A 145 7.42 -13.57 -30.90
N LYS A 146 6.89 -14.19 -29.84
CA LYS A 146 6.69 -13.53 -28.56
C LYS A 146 8.00 -13.13 -27.88
N ALA A 147 9.01 -14.00 -27.90
CA ALA A 147 10.33 -13.69 -27.37
C ALA A 147 10.98 -12.53 -28.16
N ASN A 148 10.89 -12.57 -29.49
CA ASN A 148 11.39 -11.52 -30.38
C ASN A 148 10.68 -10.18 -30.14
N LEU A 149 9.36 -10.20 -29.90
CA LEU A 149 8.61 -8.98 -29.57
C LEU A 149 9.06 -8.36 -28.24
N ILE A 150 9.31 -9.19 -27.21
CA ILE A 150 9.81 -8.70 -25.92
C ILE A 150 11.23 -8.14 -26.09
N GLN A 151 12.09 -8.85 -26.82
CA GLN A 151 13.46 -8.43 -27.12
C GLN A 151 13.48 -7.10 -27.89
N ALA A 152 12.67 -6.95 -28.93
CA ALA A 152 12.59 -5.71 -29.70
C ALA A 152 12.13 -4.51 -28.86
N ARG A 153 11.22 -4.73 -27.90
CA ARG A 153 10.82 -3.69 -26.95
C ARG A 153 11.94 -3.34 -25.96
N PHE A 154 12.67 -4.35 -25.47
CA PHE A 154 13.82 -4.15 -24.60
C PHE A 154 14.90 -3.31 -25.30
N GLU A 155 15.24 -3.66 -26.54
CA GLU A 155 16.21 -2.92 -27.35
C GLU A 155 15.75 -1.50 -27.62
N LYS A 156 14.46 -1.30 -27.93
CA LYS A 156 13.90 0.04 -28.14
C LYS A 156 14.04 0.93 -26.91
N GLU A 157 13.58 0.47 -25.74
CA GLU A 157 13.69 1.26 -24.49
C GLU A 157 15.15 1.52 -24.11
N SER A 158 16.04 0.56 -24.35
CA SER A 158 17.48 0.72 -24.10
C SER A 158 18.10 1.79 -25.00
N GLN A 159 17.77 1.77 -26.31
CA GLN A 159 18.23 2.78 -27.27
C GLN A 159 17.67 4.17 -26.95
N GLU A 160 16.41 4.27 -26.51
CA GLU A 160 15.79 5.55 -26.13
C GLU A 160 16.45 6.14 -24.88
N LEU A 161 16.79 5.29 -23.90
CA LEU A 161 17.56 5.71 -22.72
C LEU A 161 18.96 6.19 -23.11
N GLU A 162 19.68 5.43 -23.94
CA GLU A 162 21.03 5.79 -24.41
C GLU A 162 21.02 7.14 -25.16
N LYS A 163 20.04 7.36 -26.05
CA LYS A 163 19.85 8.64 -26.75
C LYS A 163 19.59 9.78 -25.78
N LYS A 164 18.76 9.59 -24.75
CA LYS A 164 18.47 10.63 -23.75
C LYS A 164 19.71 10.92 -22.89
N GLN A 165 20.50 9.91 -22.55
CA GLN A 165 21.77 10.08 -21.83
C GLN A 165 22.78 10.87 -22.67
N ALA A 166 22.93 10.54 -23.95
CA ALA A 166 23.82 11.28 -24.86
C ALA A 166 23.38 12.74 -25.03
N TRP A 167 22.07 12.98 -25.17
CA TRP A 167 21.51 14.33 -25.22
C TRP A 167 21.79 15.12 -23.94
N TYR A 168 21.59 14.50 -22.76
CA TYR A 168 21.86 15.15 -21.48
C TYR A 168 23.34 15.55 -21.34
N GLN A 169 24.28 14.67 -21.72
CA GLN A 169 25.72 14.96 -21.69
C GLN A 169 26.09 16.18 -22.55
N GLN A 170 25.42 16.39 -23.69
CA GLN A 170 25.69 17.54 -24.56
C GLN A 170 25.06 18.84 -24.03
N ASN A 171 23.88 18.76 -23.43
CA ASN A 171 23.11 19.92 -23.02
C ASN A 171 23.27 20.31 -21.53
N GLN A 172 24.03 19.55 -20.74
CA GLN A 172 24.16 19.69 -19.29
C GLN A 172 24.49 21.12 -18.83
N VAL A 173 25.32 21.87 -19.57
CA VAL A 173 25.75 23.23 -19.20
C VAL A 173 24.62 24.25 -19.33
N SER A 174 23.59 23.96 -20.12
CA SER A 174 22.45 24.86 -20.40
C SER A 174 21.17 24.49 -19.63
N MET A 175 21.19 23.44 -18.81
CA MET A 175 20.00 22.90 -18.14
C MET A 175 19.75 23.59 -16.79
N GLY A 176 18.48 23.87 -16.50
CA GLY A 176 18.04 24.33 -15.19
C GLY A 176 17.81 23.18 -14.22
N LYS A 177 17.53 23.50 -12.94
CA LYS A 177 17.23 22.49 -11.91
C LYS A 177 15.97 21.66 -12.23
N GLU A 178 14.98 22.28 -12.87
CA GLU A 178 13.73 21.61 -13.27
C GLU A 178 14.00 20.57 -14.38
N ASP A 179 14.82 20.93 -15.38
CA ASP A 179 15.22 20.01 -16.45
C ASP A 179 16.04 18.81 -15.94
N GLU A 180 16.88 19.03 -14.92
CA GLU A 180 17.64 17.97 -14.25
C GLU A 180 16.71 16.98 -13.52
N GLU A 181 15.70 17.47 -12.81
CA GLU A 181 14.72 16.63 -12.12
C GLU A 181 13.86 15.82 -13.10
N GLU A 182 13.43 16.41 -14.22
CA GLU A 182 12.72 15.70 -15.28
C GLU A 182 13.58 14.59 -15.90
N TYR A 183 14.86 14.87 -16.19
CA TYR A 183 15.79 13.88 -16.72
C TYR A 183 16.00 12.70 -15.77
N LEU A 184 16.20 12.98 -14.47
CA LEU A 184 16.36 11.94 -13.46
C LEU A 184 15.09 11.07 -13.35
N THR A 185 13.92 11.68 -13.43
CA THR A 185 12.63 10.98 -13.42
C THR A 185 12.49 10.07 -14.64
N TYR A 186 12.79 10.59 -15.83
CA TYR A 186 12.81 9.80 -17.06
C TYR A 186 13.76 8.60 -16.97
N CYS A 187 15.00 8.82 -16.49
CA CYS A 187 15.98 7.75 -16.35
C CYS A 187 15.49 6.65 -15.41
N LYS A 188 14.90 7.01 -14.26
CA LYS A 188 14.33 6.05 -13.31
C LYS A 188 13.22 5.22 -13.96
N GLU A 189 12.30 5.86 -14.68
CA GLU A 189 11.22 5.15 -15.37
C GLU A 189 11.73 4.22 -16.48
N ALA A 190 12.66 4.69 -17.31
CA ALA A 190 13.22 3.90 -18.40
C ALA A 190 13.96 2.66 -17.87
N ILE A 191 14.78 2.82 -16.83
CA ILE A 191 15.47 1.69 -16.18
C ILE A 191 14.46 0.68 -15.62
N PHE A 192 13.37 1.16 -15.00
CA PHE A 192 12.31 0.30 -14.50
C PHE A 192 11.61 -0.50 -15.62
N ARG A 193 11.30 0.15 -16.75
CA ARG A 193 10.72 -0.52 -17.93
C ARG A 193 11.67 -1.57 -18.52
N ILE A 194 12.95 -1.25 -18.66
CA ILE A 194 14.00 -2.16 -19.14
C ILE A 194 14.09 -3.39 -18.22
N HIS A 195 14.10 -3.18 -16.90
CA HIS A 195 14.15 -4.28 -15.93
C HIS A 195 12.93 -5.20 -16.01
N ILE A 196 11.72 -4.64 -16.16
CA ILE A 196 10.51 -5.44 -16.37
C ILE A 196 10.59 -6.27 -17.66
N LEU A 197 11.12 -5.70 -18.73
CA LEU A 197 11.26 -6.40 -20.02
C LEU A 197 12.26 -7.55 -19.91
N ASP A 198 13.37 -7.36 -19.20
CA ASP A 198 14.36 -8.41 -18.94
C ASP A 198 13.77 -9.57 -18.10
N LEU A 199 13.05 -9.24 -17.01
CA LEU A 199 12.34 -10.23 -16.21
C LEU A 199 11.30 -11.01 -17.03
N ARG A 200 10.55 -10.31 -17.89
CA ARG A 200 9.56 -10.95 -18.78
C ARG A 200 10.23 -11.87 -19.78
N LEU A 201 11.36 -11.49 -20.34
CA LEU A 201 12.12 -12.32 -21.28
C LEU A 201 12.68 -13.57 -20.61
N THR A 202 13.28 -13.41 -19.42
CA THR A 202 13.81 -14.52 -18.62
C THR A 202 12.72 -15.51 -18.27
N ARG A 203 11.60 -15.04 -17.71
CA ARG A 203 10.43 -15.89 -17.41
C ARG A 203 9.87 -16.56 -18.66
N HIS A 204 9.88 -15.89 -19.80
CA HIS A 204 9.44 -16.49 -21.06
C HIS A 204 10.36 -17.64 -21.50
N LYS A 205 11.68 -17.46 -21.41
CA LYS A 205 12.69 -18.49 -21.72
C LYS A 205 12.53 -19.72 -20.82
N GLU A 206 12.25 -19.52 -19.53
CA GLU A 206 12.00 -20.61 -18.57
C GLU A 206 10.69 -21.35 -18.87
N GLN A 207 9.60 -20.63 -19.16
CA GLN A 207 8.28 -21.23 -19.34
C GLN A 207 8.05 -21.86 -20.73
N ALA A 208 8.76 -21.41 -21.76
CA ALA A 208 8.55 -21.88 -23.14
C ALA A 208 8.73 -23.41 -23.31
N PRO A 209 9.80 -24.04 -22.77
CA PRO A 209 9.96 -25.49 -22.82
C PRO A 209 8.81 -26.24 -22.12
N HIS A 210 8.38 -25.76 -20.96
CA HIS A 210 7.26 -26.38 -20.23
C HIS A 210 5.95 -26.33 -21.01
N LYS A 211 5.66 -25.21 -21.67
CA LYS A 211 4.45 -25.07 -22.52
C LYS A 211 4.51 -25.99 -23.74
N TYR A 212 5.68 -26.11 -24.35
CA TYR A 212 5.88 -27.02 -25.47
C TYR A 212 5.66 -28.47 -25.06
N MET A 213 6.28 -28.90 -23.95
CA MET A 213 6.12 -30.25 -23.41
C MET A 213 4.67 -30.54 -23.00
N GLN A 214 3.99 -29.56 -22.41
CA GLN A 214 2.58 -29.69 -22.04
C GLN A 214 1.68 -29.88 -23.26
N LEU A 215 1.89 -29.14 -24.36
CA LEU A 215 1.14 -29.34 -25.59
C LEU A 215 1.44 -30.71 -26.22
N GLU A 216 2.70 -31.15 -26.21
CA GLU A 216 3.06 -32.48 -26.71
C GLU A 216 2.36 -33.59 -25.94
N GLN A 217 2.33 -33.52 -24.60
CA GLN A 217 1.61 -34.48 -23.77
C GLN A 217 0.10 -34.43 -24.02
N LYS A 218 -0.48 -33.23 -24.15
CA LYS A 218 -1.90 -33.08 -24.50
C LYS A 218 -2.23 -33.74 -25.84
N LEU A 219 -1.41 -33.51 -26.89
CA LEU A 219 -1.61 -34.11 -28.21
C LEU A 219 -1.47 -35.63 -28.22
N ARG A 220 -0.65 -36.21 -27.33
CA ARG A 220 -0.53 -37.68 -27.18
C ARG A 220 -1.75 -38.28 -26.49
N ASN A 221 -2.32 -37.57 -25.52
CA ASN A 221 -3.43 -38.06 -24.70
C ASN A 221 -4.82 -37.66 -25.25
N ASP A 222 -4.87 -36.88 -26.33
CA ASP A 222 -6.11 -36.43 -26.96
C ASP A 222 -6.83 -37.62 -27.61
N GLU A 223 -8.11 -37.83 -27.31
CA GLU A 223 -8.93 -38.94 -27.81
C GLU A 223 -8.92 -39.04 -29.35
N ARG A 224 -8.79 -37.92 -30.07
CA ARG A 224 -8.78 -37.88 -31.54
C ARG A 224 -7.45 -38.34 -32.14
N LEU A 225 -6.39 -38.36 -31.33
CA LEU A 225 -5.01 -38.64 -31.77
C LEU A 225 -4.39 -39.84 -31.04
N SER A 226 -4.90 -40.22 -29.87
CA SER A 226 -4.34 -41.25 -29.00
C SER A 226 -4.31 -42.64 -29.64
N GLU A 227 -5.18 -42.92 -30.61
CA GLU A 227 -5.16 -44.17 -31.37
C GLU A 227 -3.89 -44.32 -32.24
N PHE A 228 -3.16 -43.23 -32.50
CA PHE A 228 -2.01 -43.20 -33.40
C PHE A 228 -0.66 -43.01 -32.70
N PHE A 229 -0.63 -42.75 -31.38
CA PHE A 229 0.56 -42.34 -30.61
C PHE A 229 0.81 -43.16 -29.34
#